data_AF-A0A9X1HF68-F1
#
_entry.id   AF-A0A9X1HF68-F1
#
_cell.length_a   1.000
_cell.length_b   1.000
_cell.length_c   1.000
_cell.angle_alpha   90.00
_cell.angle_beta   90.00
_cell.angle_gamma   90.00
#
_symmetry.space_group_name_H-M   'P 1'
#
loop_
_entity.id
_entity.type
_entity.pdbx_description
1 polymer ?
#
loop_
_entity_poly.entity_id
_entity_poly.type
_entity_poly.pdbx_seq_one_letter_code
_entity_poly.pdbx_strand_id
1 'polypeptide(L)'
;LAVRVISVISEGLFFSQKPEYIKNILPDNIPRFGLSAGLPVTLQTLVGDQGRVIGLESFGYSAPAEVLDQKLGYTADTVFEQVVEFLKEIRS
;
A
#
# COMPACT_ATOMS: atom_id res chain seq x y z
N LEU A 1 11.23 11.13 -6.91
CA LEU A 1 11.00 9.71 -6.59
C LEU A 1 10.61 9.00 -7.88
N ALA A 2 11.26 7.88 -8.22
CA ALA A 2 10.77 7.02 -9.29
C ALA A 2 9.85 5.97 -8.64
N VAL A 3 8.57 5.96 -9.03
CA VAL A 3 7.54 5.11 -8.41
C VAL A 3 6.81 4.35 -9.51
N ARG A 4 6.44 3.09 -9.22
CA ARG A 4 5.55 2.28 -10.06
C ARG A 4 4.29 1.97 -9.26
N VAL A 5 3.14 2.33 -9.81
CA VAL A 5 1.84 2.01 -9.20
C VAL A 5 1.36 0.68 -9.75
N ILE A 6 0.97 -0.23 -8.86
CA ILE A 6 0.45 -1.56 -9.20
C ILE A 6 -0.94 -1.68 -8.60
N SER A 7 -1.94 -1.93 -9.44
CA SER A 7 -3.29 -2.23 -8.98
C SER A 7 -3.46 -3.75 -8.86
N VAL A 8 -3.74 -4.24 -7.65
CA VAL A 8 -3.97 -5.67 -7.36
C VAL A 8 -5.42 -5.83 -6.90
N ILE A 9 -6.34 -5.97 -7.87
CA ILE A 9 -7.78 -6.05 -7.60
C ILE A 9 -8.17 -7.37 -6.89
N SER A 10 -7.45 -8.45 -7.18
CA SER A 10 -7.64 -9.75 -6.54
C SER A 10 -6.29 -10.38 -6.25
N GLU A 11 -5.96 -10.43 -4.97
CA GLU A 11 -4.71 -11.03 -4.50
C GLU A 11 -4.67 -12.54 -4.81
N GLY A 12 -5.78 -13.26 -4.63
CA GLY A 12 -5.87 -14.69 -4.95
C GLY A 12 -5.64 -14.99 -6.43
N LEU A 13 -6.22 -14.19 -7.33
CA LEU A 13 -5.96 -14.33 -8.77
C LEU A 13 -4.55 -13.90 -9.16
N PHE A 14 -3.97 -12.91 -8.46
CA PHE A 14 -2.60 -12.48 -8.70
C PHE A 14 -1.59 -13.56 -8.31
N PHE A 15 -1.76 -14.20 -7.16
CA PHE A 15 -0.87 -15.29 -6.72
C PHE A 15 -1.12 -16.63 -7.42
N SER A 16 -2.22 -16.79 -8.16
CA SER A 16 -2.42 -17.95 -9.05
C SER A 16 -1.68 -17.82 -10.38
N GLN A 17 -1.11 -16.65 -10.68
CA GLN A 17 -0.30 -16.44 -11.88
C GLN A 17 1.04 -17.17 -11.79
N LYS A 18 1.73 -17.28 -12.93
CA LYS A 18 3.07 -17.89 -12.99
C LYS A 18 4.06 -17.14 -12.08
N PRO A 19 4.99 -17.85 -11.40
CA PRO A 19 5.98 -17.20 -10.54
C PRO A 19 6.82 -16.13 -11.25
N GLU A 20 7.13 -16.32 -12.54
CA GLU A 20 7.89 -15.32 -13.31
C GLU A 20 7.10 -14.00 -13.48
N TYR A 21 5.78 -14.10 -13.70
CA TYR A 21 4.92 -12.94 -13.80
C TYR A 21 4.85 -12.19 -12.46
N ILE A 22 4.65 -12.92 -11.36
CA ILE A 22 4.62 -12.34 -10.02
C ILE A 22 5.93 -11.63 -9.71
N LYS A 23 7.10 -12.25 -9.99
CA LYS A 23 8.42 -11.63 -9.77
C LYS A 23 8.68 -10.41 -10.67
N ASN A 24 8.15 -10.39 -11.89
CA ASN A 24 8.24 -9.22 -12.76
C ASN A 24 7.43 -8.03 -12.21
N ILE A 25 6.25 -8.31 -11.63
CA ILE A 25 5.39 -7.29 -11.02
C ILE A 25 5.88 -6.88 -9.63
N LEU A 26 6.37 -7.81 -8.80
CA LEU A 26 6.88 -7.58 -7.45
C LEU A 26 8.32 -8.11 -7.31
N PRO A 27 9.34 -7.39 -7.83
CA PRO A 27 10.73 -7.77 -7.64
C PRO A 27 11.15 -7.66 -6.17
N ASP A 28 11.93 -8.63 -5.70
CA ASP A 28 12.31 -8.77 -4.28
C ASP A 28 13.15 -7.59 -3.74
N ASN A 29 13.87 -6.89 -4.62
CA ASN A 29 14.82 -5.83 -4.26
C ASN A 29 14.23 -4.40 -4.31
N ILE A 30 12.91 -4.28 -4.47
CA ILE A 30 12.23 -2.99 -4.54
C ILE A 30 11.34 -2.82 -3.30
N PRO A 31 11.50 -1.75 -2.51
CA PRO A 31 10.59 -1.41 -1.43
C PRO A 31 9.14 -1.32 -1.89
N ARG A 32 8.22 -1.87 -1.09
CA ARG A 32 6.79 -1.92 -1.41
C ARG A 32 5.98 -1.22 -0.33
N PHE A 33 5.10 -0.33 -0.77
CA PHE A 33 4.15 0.38 0.08
C PHE A 33 2.74 0.04 -0.39
N GLY A 34 1.88 -0.40 0.53
CA GLY A 34 0.49 -0.74 0.29
C GLY A 34 -0.43 0.38 0.77
N LEU A 35 -1.46 0.68 -0.01
CA LEU A 35 -2.52 1.63 0.34
C LEU A 35 -3.87 0.97 0.13
N SER A 36 -4.68 0.89 1.18
CA SER A 36 -6.03 0.33 1.14
C SER A 36 -6.97 1.21 1.95
N ALA A 37 -8.23 1.34 1.53
CA ALA A 37 -9.27 1.94 2.38
C ALA A 37 -9.87 0.93 3.38
N GLY A 38 -9.35 -0.30 3.42
CA GLY A 38 -9.73 -1.36 4.35
C GLY A 38 -8.60 -1.73 5.31
N LEU A 39 -8.72 -2.89 5.96
CA LEU A 39 -7.74 -3.36 6.94
C LEU A 39 -6.34 -3.50 6.32
N PRO A 40 -5.27 -2.99 6.96
CA PRO A 40 -3.90 -3.10 6.44
C PRO A 40 -3.45 -4.53 6.12
N VAL A 41 -3.93 -5.51 6.90
CA VAL A 41 -3.59 -6.93 6.74
C VAL A 41 -3.87 -7.46 5.33
N THR A 42 -4.82 -6.86 4.61
CA THR A 42 -5.23 -7.27 3.25
C THR A 42 -4.16 -7.08 2.18
N LEU A 43 -3.11 -6.29 2.45
CA LEU A 43 -1.99 -6.08 1.52
C LEU A 43 -0.65 -6.56 2.10
N GLN A 44 -0.64 -7.16 3.30
CA GLN A 44 0.60 -7.50 4.00
C GLN A 44 1.48 -8.48 3.21
N THR A 45 0.84 -9.49 2.63
CA THR A 45 1.46 -10.50 1.75
C THR A 45 2.02 -9.90 0.46
N LEU A 46 1.40 -8.85 -0.07
CA LEU A 46 1.87 -8.15 -1.27
C LEU A 46 3.08 -7.26 -1.01
N VAL A 47 3.15 -6.59 0.14
CA VAL A 47 4.28 -5.71 0.48
C VAL A 47 5.48 -6.46 1.07
N GLY A 48 5.25 -7.63 1.68
CA GLY A 48 6.29 -8.48 2.26
C GLY A 48 6.90 -7.92 3.54
N ASP A 49 7.92 -8.60 4.06
CA ASP A 49 8.47 -8.37 5.41
C ASP A 49 9.09 -6.98 5.63
N GLN A 50 9.58 -6.36 4.56
CA GLN A 50 10.18 -5.02 4.58
C GLN A 50 9.20 -3.94 4.06
N GLY A 51 7.94 -4.31 3.89
CA GLY A 51 6.90 -3.46 3.36
C GLY A 51 6.14 -2.70 4.45
N ARG A 52 5.47 -1.63 4.05
CA ARG A 52 4.52 -0.88 4.90
C ARG A 52 3.16 -0.88 4.24
N VAL A 53 2.09 -1.05 5.02
CA VAL A 53 0.72 -0.86 4.55
C VAL A 53 0.06 0.25 5.36
N ILE A 54 -0.58 1.18 4.65
CA ILE A 54 -1.51 2.15 5.24
C ILE A 54 -2.91 1.70 4.90
N GLY A 55 -3.73 1.59 5.93
CA GLY A 55 -5.11 1.20 5.83
C GLY A 55 -5.96 1.76 6.96
N LEU A 56 -7.22 1.35 7.00
CA LEU A 56 -8.18 1.78 8.01
C LEU A 56 -8.16 0.79 9.18
N GLU A 57 -7.62 1.22 10.32
CA GLU A 57 -7.52 0.39 11.54
C GLU A 57 -8.70 0.58 12.51
N SER A 58 -9.63 1.46 12.16
CA SER A 58 -10.83 1.75 12.95
C SER A 58 -12.11 1.50 12.15
N PHE A 59 -13.26 1.58 12.81
CA PHE A 59 -14.52 1.66 12.10
C PHE A 59 -14.66 3.00 11.37
N GLY A 60 -15.51 3.02 10.35
CA GLY A 60 -15.86 4.25 9.63
C GLY A 60 -16.59 5.26 10.50
N TYR A 61 -16.68 6.48 9.97
CA TYR A 61 -17.41 7.60 10.58
C TYR A 61 -18.50 8.09 9.64
N SER A 62 -19.54 8.71 10.20
CA SER A 62 -20.60 9.34 9.41
C SER A 62 -20.21 10.78 9.05
N ALA A 63 -19.66 10.96 7.86
CA ALA A 63 -19.30 12.26 7.29
C ALA A 63 -19.20 12.17 5.76
N PRO A 64 -19.19 13.30 5.03
CA PRO A 64 -18.88 13.31 3.60
C PRO A 64 -17.49 12.71 3.31
N ALA A 65 -17.35 12.04 2.16
CA ALA A 65 -16.13 11.34 1.77
C ALA A 65 -14.88 12.24 1.82
N GLU A 66 -14.96 13.47 1.30
CA GLU A 66 -13.84 14.42 1.31
C GLU A 66 -13.34 14.75 2.72
N VAL A 67 -14.24 14.82 3.71
CA VAL A 67 -13.89 15.07 5.11
C VAL A 67 -13.24 13.83 5.71
N LEU A 68 -13.73 12.63 5.36
CA LEU A 68 -13.14 11.37 5.79
C LEU A 68 -11.74 11.19 5.23
N ASP A 69 -11.52 11.46 3.94
CA ASP A 69 -10.20 11.32 3.31
C ASP A 69 -9.17 12.23 3.96
N GLN A 70 -9.53 13.49 4.24
CA GLN A 70 -8.66 14.42 4.96
C GLN A 70 -8.34 13.94 6.39
N LYS A 71 -9.34 13.43 7.12
CA LYS A 71 -9.18 13.02 8.52
C LYS A 71 -8.47 11.68 8.68
N LEU A 72 -8.66 10.77 7.74
CA LEU A 72 -8.11 9.42 7.74
C LEU A 72 -6.78 9.34 6.97
N GLY A 73 -6.35 10.45 6.34
CA GLY A 73 -5.05 10.52 5.68
C GLY A 73 -5.00 9.92 4.28
N TYR A 74 -6.16 9.75 3.61
CA TYR A 74 -6.24 9.30 2.22
C TYR A 74 -6.12 10.48 1.23
N THR A 75 -5.23 11.43 1.53
CA THR A 75 -4.90 12.54 0.64
C THR A 75 -3.57 12.30 -0.05
N ALA A 76 -3.38 12.90 -1.23
CA ALA A 76 -2.12 12.77 -1.96
C ALA A 76 -0.91 13.24 -1.14
N ASP A 77 -1.05 14.33 -0.38
CA ASP A 77 0.01 14.90 0.44
C ASP A 77 0.38 13.97 1.60
N THR A 78 -0.61 13.45 2.33
CA THR A 78 -0.36 12.49 3.41
C THR A 78 0.30 11.21 2.91
N VAL A 79 -0.17 10.66 1.78
CA VAL A 79 0.43 9.47 1.18
C VAL A 79 1.88 9.74 0.74
N PHE A 80 2.15 10.92 0.17
CA PHE A 80 3.51 11.32 -0.19
C PHE A 80 4.44 11.36 1.03
N GLU A 81 4.00 12.01 2.12
CA GLU A 81 4.78 12.10 3.36
C GLU A 81 5.07 10.71 3.95
N GLN A 82 4.07 9.84 4.00
CA GLN A 82 4.20 8.46 4.49
C GLN A 82 5.17 7.61 3.65
N VAL A 83 5.14 7.75 2.33
CA VAL A 83 6.08 7.06 1.43
C VAL A 83 7.50 7.59 1.62
N VAL A 84 7.67 8.91 1.76
CA VAL A 84 8.99 9.51 2.02
C VAL A 84 9.56 9.05 3.35
N GLU A 85 8.75 9.01 4.40
CA GLU A 85 9.16 8.50 5.72
C GLU A 85 9.56 7.02 5.65
N PHE A 86 8.72 6.18 5.06
CA PHE A 86 9.02 4.76 4.84
C PHE A 86 10.35 4.54 4.11
N LEU A 87 10.62 5.33 3.06
CA LEU A 87 11.87 5.22 2.31
C LEU A 87 13.10 5.72 3.08
N LYS A 88 12.93 6.60 4.07
CA LYS A 88 14.03 7.02 4.95
C LYS A 88 14.40 5.89 5.92
N GLU A 89 13.40 5.23 6.49
CA GLU A 89 13.61 4.12 7.44
C GLU A 89 14.28 2.90 6.80
N ILE A 90 13.95 2.56 5.56
CA ILE A 90 14.61 1.43 4.88
C ILE A 90 16.08 1.74 4.55
N ARG A 91 16.46 3.02 4.49
CA ARG A 91 17.81 3.46 4.13
C ARG A 91 18.71 3.71 5.33
N SER A 92 18.17 3.75 6.54
CA SER A 92 18.90 3.92 7.81
C SER A 92 19.36 2.58 8.35
#